data_AF-A0A6C9QCT8-F1
#
_entry.id   AF-A0A6C9QCT8-F1
#
_cell.length_a   1.000
_cell.length_b   1.000
_cell.length_c   1.000
_cell.angle_alpha   90.00
_cell.angle_beta   90.00
_cell.angle_gamma   90.00
#
_symmetry.space_group_name_H-M   'P 1'
#
loop_
_entity.id
_entity.type
_entity.pdbx_description
1 polymer ?
#
loop_
_entity_poly.entity_id
_entity_poly.type
_entity_poly.pdbx_seq_one_letter_code
_entity_poly.pdbx_strand_id
1 'polypeptide(L)'
;MTTRYFSSLIEQSLSRSTEATLSIMGVTNPQLREHLAQQMGADCGKPGSFLASPVFQQMFGWKESNHTMRSLTEGNALLSKAVVDSLDDQN
;
A
#
# COMPACT_ATOMS: atom_id res chain seq x y z
N MET A 1 8.87 -11.87 -0.47
CA MET A 1 9.92 -10.83 -0.56
C MET A 1 9.25 -9.51 -0.89
N THR A 2 8.81 -8.78 0.13
CA THR A 2 8.08 -7.51 -0.06
C THR A 2 9.07 -6.38 -0.31
N THR A 3 8.94 -5.80 -1.50
CA THR A 3 9.65 -4.66 -2.06
C THR A 3 9.84 -3.49 -1.07
N ARG A 4 11.08 -3.22 -0.67
CA ARG A 4 11.51 -2.06 0.15
C ARG A 4 11.46 -0.70 -0.56
N TYR A 5 10.86 -0.63 -1.75
CA TYR A 5 10.88 0.57 -2.59
C TYR A 5 10.28 1.82 -1.91
N PHE A 6 9.30 1.62 -1.03
CA PHE A 6 8.61 2.71 -0.33
C PHE A 6 8.93 2.79 1.16
N SER A 7 9.86 1.97 1.66
CA SER A 7 10.18 1.92 3.09
C SER A 7 10.63 3.28 3.63
N SER A 8 11.45 4.01 2.87
CA SER A 8 11.91 5.35 3.27
C SER A 8 10.77 6.36 3.39
N LEU A 9 9.79 6.34 2.48
CA LEU A 9 8.62 7.22 2.54
C LEU A 9 7.74 6.91 3.75
N ILE A 10 7.58 5.62 4.06
CA ILE A 10 6.83 5.16 5.23
C ILE A 10 7.52 5.64 6.52
N GLU A 11 8.82 5.40 6.64
CA GLU A 11 9.64 5.82 7.80
C GLU A 11 9.60 7.34 8.00
N GLN A 12 9.79 8.11 6.91
CA GLN A 12 9.74 9.56 6.96
C GLN A 12 8.36 10.09 7.32
N SER A 13 7.30 9.52 6.75
CA SER A 13 5.92 9.94 7.04
C SER A 13 5.57 9.65 8.49
N LEU A 14 5.95 8.48 9.01
CA LEU A 14 5.70 8.07 10.39
C LEU A 14 6.42 8.98 11.38
N SER A 15 7.71 9.22 11.15
CA SER A 15 8.53 10.09 12.01
C SER A 15 7.99 11.53 12.03
N ARG A 16 7.74 12.12 10.84
CA ARG A 16 7.25 13.50 10.72
C ARG A 16 5.86 13.67 11.30
N SER A 17 4.96 12.72 11.06
CA SER A 17 3.59 12.80 11.58
C SER A 17 3.56 12.68 13.11
N THR A 18 4.32 11.75 13.66
CA THR A 18 4.43 11.56 15.12
C THR A 18 4.95 12.82 15.80
N GLU A 19 6.07 13.37 15.32
CA GLU A 19 6.67 14.56 15.90
C GLU A 19 5.77 15.80 15.73
N ALA A 20 5.14 15.97 14.56
CA ALA A 20 4.19 17.05 14.33
C ALA A 20 3.01 16.99 15.31
N THR A 21 2.43 15.81 15.54
CA THR A 21 1.33 15.65 16.49
C THR A 21 1.77 15.90 17.93
N LEU A 22 2.92 15.38 18.36
CA LEU A 22 3.44 15.64 19.71
C LEU A 22 3.77 17.11 19.94
N SER A 23 4.21 17.81 18.90
CA SER A 23 4.43 19.25 18.90
C SER A 23 3.11 20.02 19.03
N ILE A 24 2.10 19.69 18.22
CA ILE A 24 0.76 20.31 18.27
C ILE A 24 0.07 20.06 19.61
N MET A 25 0.18 18.86 20.19
CA MET A 25 -0.38 18.53 21.50
C MET A 25 0.31 19.27 22.65
N GLY A 26 1.49 19.87 22.42
CA GLY A 26 2.22 20.60 23.45
C GLY A 26 2.64 19.71 24.63
N VAL A 27 2.94 18.43 24.41
CA VAL A 27 3.31 17.50 25.49
C VAL A 27 4.68 17.88 26.06
N THR A 28 4.66 18.52 27.24
CA THR A 28 5.86 19.02 27.93
C THR A 28 6.49 18.02 28.89
N ASN A 29 5.70 17.05 29.40
CA ASN A 29 6.24 15.99 30.25
C ASN A 29 7.10 15.05 29.38
N PRO A 30 8.41 14.89 29.68
CA PRO A 30 9.33 14.12 28.84
C PRO A 30 8.99 12.63 28.80
N GLN A 31 8.56 12.04 29.92
CA GLN A 31 8.20 10.62 29.99
C GLN A 31 6.93 10.31 29.21
N LEU A 32 5.93 11.19 29.32
CA LEU A 32 4.69 11.08 28.55
C LEU A 32 4.95 11.27 27.05
N ARG A 33 5.79 12.25 26.69
CA ARG A 33 6.17 12.49 25.31
C ARG A 33 6.87 11.28 24.70
N GLU A 34 7.81 10.68 25.43
CA GLU A 34 8.53 9.49 24.98
C GLU A 34 7.60 8.30 24.80
N HIS A 35 6.70 8.06 25.75
CA HIS A 35 5.72 6.98 25.66
C HIS A 35 4.81 7.13 24.44
N LEU A 36 4.27 8.34 24.22
CA LEU A 36 3.43 8.62 23.07
C LEU A 36 4.21 8.55 21.75
N ALA A 37 5.47 9.00 21.73
CA ALA A 37 6.34 8.86 20.56
C ALA A 37 6.56 7.39 20.18
N GLN A 38 6.81 6.52 21.16
CA GLN A 38 6.98 5.08 20.93
C GLN A 38 5.68 4.42 20.45
N GLN A 39 4.55 4.79 21.04
CA GLN A 39 3.25 4.22 20.68
C GLN A 39 2.80 4.66 19.27
N MET A 40 2.87 5.96 18.99
CA MET A 40 2.45 6.55 17.71
C MET A 40 3.42 6.23 16.57
N GLY A 41 4.73 6.14 16.88
CA GLY A 41 5.78 5.77 15.95
C GLY A 41 5.96 4.26 15.74
N ALA A 42 5.06 3.44 16.28
CA ALA A 42 5.08 1.99 16.06
C ALA A 42 4.79 1.63 14.59
N ASP A 43 5.13 0.40 14.19
CA ASP A 43 4.92 -0.09 12.82
C ASP A 43 3.49 0.16 12.33
N CYS A 44 3.36 0.57 11.06
CA CYS A 44 2.09 0.88 10.44
C CYS A 44 1.09 -0.27 10.59
N GLY A 45 -0.14 0.05 11.01
CA GLY A 45 -1.21 -0.92 11.21
C GLY A 45 -1.24 -1.61 12.57
N LYS A 46 -0.27 -1.35 13.46
CA LYS A 46 -0.35 -1.79 14.85
C LYS A 46 -1.37 -0.93 15.63
N PRO A 47 -2.08 -1.51 16.62
CA PRO A 47 -2.94 -0.73 17.50
C PRO A 47 -2.18 0.43 18.15
N GLY A 48 -2.70 1.65 18.02
CA GLY A 48 -2.07 2.85 18.57
C GLY A 48 -0.97 3.46 17.69
N SER A 49 -0.55 2.81 16.60
CA SER A 49 0.30 3.42 15.58
C SER A 49 -0.46 4.53 14.87
N PHE A 50 0.25 5.60 14.51
CA PHE A 50 -0.37 6.73 13.84
C PHE A 50 -0.74 6.43 12.39
N LEU A 51 0.04 5.60 11.71
CA LEU A 51 -0.22 5.22 10.34
C LEU A 51 -0.93 3.85 10.28
N ALA A 52 -2.01 3.79 9.52
CA ALA A 52 -2.67 2.53 9.20
C ALA A 52 -1.77 1.62 8.34
N SER A 53 -2.13 0.33 8.26
CA SER A 53 -1.45 -0.60 7.36
C SER A 53 -1.38 -0.03 5.95
N PRO A 54 -0.22 -0.05 5.27
CA PRO A 54 -0.12 0.45 3.91
C PRO A 54 -1.04 -0.39 3.00
N VAL A 55 -1.98 0.27 2.33
CA VAL A 55 -2.86 -0.35 1.35
C VAL A 55 -2.40 0.07 -0.04
N PHE A 56 -2.02 -0.90 -0.88
CA PHE A 56 -1.82 -0.64 -2.29
C PHE A 56 -3.18 -0.68 -3.00
N GLN A 57 -3.83 0.46 -3.09
CA GLN A 57 -4.94 0.64 -4.01
C GLN A 57 -4.41 1.02 -5.39
N GLN A 58 -5.08 0.54 -6.43
CA GLN A 58 -4.81 1.00 -7.78
C GLN A 58 -5.27 2.46 -7.90
N MET A 59 -4.33 3.39 -7.72
CA MET A 59 -4.61 4.83 -7.77
C MET A 59 -4.89 5.33 -9.20
N PHE A 60 -4.59 4.52 -10.22
CA PHE A 60 -4.80 4.86 -11.61
C PHE A 60 -5.94 4.03 -12.19
N GLY A 61 -6.88 4.69 -12.87
CA GLY A 61 -7.90 3.97 -13.63
C GLY A 61 -7.26 3.01 -14.62
N TRP A 62 -7.89 1.85 -14.81
CA TRP A 62 -7.50 0.96 -15.89
C TRP A 62 -7.66 1.70 -17.22
N LYS A 63 -6.60 1.75 -18.03
CA LYS A 63 -6.71 2.21 -19.41
C LYS A 63 -7.23 1.04 -20.24
N GLU A 64 -8.36 1.24 -20.90
CA GLU A 64 -8.90 0.24 -21.82
C GLU A 64 -7.87 -0.07 -22.92
N SER A 65 -7.67 -1.36 -23.18
CA SER A 65 -6.80 -1.83 -24.25
C SER A 65 -7.59 -1.91 -25.55
N ASN A 66 -6.95 -1.60 -26.67
CA ASN A 66 -7.52 -1.87 -27.99
C ASN A 66 -7.53 -3.38 -28.33
N HIS A 67 -6.93 -4.22 -27.49
CA HIS A 67 -6.84 -5.67 -27.67
C HIS A 67 -7.83 -6.39 -26.75
N THR A 68 -8.56 -7.34 -27.34
CA THR A 68 -9.48 -8.22 -26.59
C THR A 68 -8.71 -9.40 -25.98
N MET A 69 -9.27 -10.03 -24.95
CA MET A 69 -8.71 -11.27 -24.37
C MET A 69 -8.49 -12.37 -25.43
N ARG A 70 -9.41 -12.49 -26.41
CA ARG A 70 -9.29 -13.45 -27.51
C ARG A 70 -8.10 -13.14 -28.42
N SER A 71 -7.81 -11.86 -28.68
CA SER A 71 -6.67 -11.45 -29.51
C SER A 71 -5.30 -11.85 -28.92
N LEU A 72 -5.23 -12.17 -27.62
CA LEU A 72 -4.01 -12.69 -26.98
C LEU A 72 -3.69 -14.16 -27.32
N THR A 73 -4.67 -14.87 -27.91
CA THR A 73 -4.53 -16.28 -28.34
C THR A 73 -4.13 -16.40 -29.82
N GLU A 74 -4.11 -15.27 -30.54
CA GLU A 74 -3.88 -15.20 -31.98
C GLU A 74 -2.47 -14.64 -32.27
N GLY A 75 -1.86 -15.02 -33.41
CA GLY A 75 -0.52 -14.56 -33.79
C GLY A 75 0.60 -15.17 -32.93
N ASN A 76 1.47 -14.32 -32.36
CA ASN A 76 2.48 -14.74 -31.36
C ASN A 76 1.79 -14.91 -30.00
N ALA A 77 1.01 -15.98 -29.89
CA ALA A 77 0.09 -16.23 -28.79
C ALA A 77 0.79 -16.09 -27.43
N LEU A 78 0.33 -15.12 -26.63
CA LEU A 78 0.81 -14.91 -25.26
C LEU A 78 0.08 -15.82 -24.27
N LEU A 79 -1.16 -16.21 -24.61
CA LEU A 79 -2.00 -17.08 -23.79
C LEU A 79 -2.50 -18.25 -24.62
N SER A 80 -2.60 -19.41 -23.97
CA SER A 80 -3.23 -20.57 -24.61
C SER A 80 -4.74 -20.37 -24.72
N LYS A 81 -5.33 -20.85 -25.82
CA LYS A 81 -6.78 -20.79 -26.03
C LYS A 81 -7.58 -21.45 -24.90
N ALA A 82 -7.12 -22.62 -24.44
CA ALA A 82 -7.74 -23.33 -23.32
C ALA A 82 -7.81 -22.50 -22.03
N VAL A 83 -6.80 -21.68 -21.74
CA VAL A 83 -6.81 -20.79 -20.57
C VAL A 83 -7.82 -19.67 -20.72
N VAL A 84 -7.93 -19.09 -21.93
CA VAL A 84 -8.89 -18.01 -22.19
C VAL A 84 -10.32 -18.54 -22.17
N ASP A 85 -10.57 -19.70 -22.76
CA ASP A 85 -11.89 -20.34 -22.76
C ASP A 85 -12.34 -20.66 -21.32
N SER A 86 -11.46 -21.19 -20.47
CA SER A 86 -11.77 -21.44 -19.05
C SER A 86 -12.03 -20.18 -18.21
N LEU A 87 -11.54 -19.00 -18.62
CA LEU A 87 -11.78 -17.73 -17.93
C LEU A 87 -13.10 -17.06 -18.38
N ASP A 88 -13.59 -17.40 -19.57
CA ASP A 88 -14.84 -16.89 -20.15
C ASP A 88 -16.03 -17.82 -19.80
N ASP A 89 -15.76 -19.05 -19.35
CA ASP A 89 -16.77 -19.97 -18.84
C ASP A 89 -17.39 -19.43 -17.54
N GLN A 90 -18.67 -19.06 -17.63
CA GLN A 90 -19.49 -18.66 -16.49
C GLN A 90 -19.75 -19.86 -15.59
N ASN A 91 -18.93 -20.00 -14.54
CA ASN A 91 -19.20 -20.89 -13.42
C ASN A 91 -19.59 -20.06 -12.19
#